data_AF-A0A536QBM8-F1
#
_entry.id   AF-A0A536QBM8-F1
#
_cell.length_a   1.000
_cell.length_b   1.000
_cell.length_c   1.000
_cell.angle_alpha   90.00
_cell.angle_beta   90.00
_cell.angle_gamma   90.00
#
_symmetry.space_group_name_H-M   'P 1'
#
loop_
_entity.id
_entity.type
_entity.pdbx_description
1 polymer ?
#
loop_
_entity_poly.entity_id
_entity_poly.type
_entity_poly.pdbx_seq_one_letter_code
_entity_poly.pdbx_strand_id
1 'polypeptide(L)'
;WDTRLDGLLAQAIVSIPACKAVSLGDGMEAAQRPGSEVHDSPAYDGGGLHHETNRAGGVTGGVSNGEPVVVHGFMKPISTLLKPLKTVDLKTREPARAHYERSDICVVPAAGVVGEAMVALVLAGALLEKFGGDSVAELRRNVEGYLAKVRA
;
A
#
# COMPACT_ATOMS: atom_id res chain seq x y z
N TRP A 1 7.78 13.37 -9.54
CA TRP A 1 7.84 12.89 -8.13
C TRP A 1 6.56 12.16 -7.77
N ASP A 2 5.44 12.67 -8.28
CA ASP A 2 4.09 12.13 -8.41
C ASP A 2 3.94 10.76 -9.10
N THR A 3 4.88 10.32 -9.92
CA THR A 3 4.81 9.03 -10.63
C THR A 3 5.48 7.86 -9.90
N ARG A 4 6.05 8.10 -8.72
CA ARG A 4 6.75 7.05 -7.97
C ARG A 4 5.73 6.07 -7.37
N LEU A 5 5.99 4.78 -7.53
CA LEU A 5 5.07 3.72 -7.11
C LEU A 5 4.82 3.71 -5.59
N ASP A 6 5.85 4.00 -4.79
CA ASP A 6 5.76 4.15 -3.34
C ASP A 6 4.75 5.25 -2.93
N GLY A 7 4.83 6.40 -3.59
CA GLY A 7 3.92 7.53 -3.37
C GLY A 7 2.48 7.22 -3.79
N LEU A 8 2.28 6.55 -4.93
CA LEU A 8 0.96 6.16 -5.41
C LEU A 8 0.29 5.13 -4.49
N LEU A 9 1.04 4.11 -4.06
CA LEU A 9 0.57 3.11 -3.09
C LEU A 9 0.23 3.77 -1.74
N ALA A 10 1.09 4.67 -1.27
CA ALA A 10 0.85 5.41 -0.04
C ALA A 10 -0.45 6.23 -0.10
N GLN A 11 -0.66 6.98 -1.20
CA GLN A 11 -1.89 7.75 -1.42
C GLN A 11 -3.12 6.84 -1.42
N ALA A 12 -3.07 5.72 -2.13
CA ALA A 12 -4.17 4.78 -2.24
C ALA A 12 -4.57 4.21 -0.87
N ILE A 13 -3.59 3.74 -0.08
CA ILE A 13 -3.86 3.15 1.24
C ILE A 13 -4.32 4.20 2.25
N VAL A 14 -3.70 5.38 2.31
CA VAL A 14 -4.10 6.40 3.29
C VAL A 14 -5.46 7.02 2.98
N SER A 15 -5.92 6.93 1.73
CA SER A 15 -7.27 7.38 1.32
C SER A 15 -8.40 6.49 1.86
N ILE A 16 -8.09 5.26 2.29
CA ILE A 16 -9.09 4.34 2.87
C ILE A 16 -9.64 4.98 4.16
N PRO A 17 -10.97 5.05 4.33
CA PRO A 17 -11.57 5.65 5.52
C PRO A 17 -10.98 5.08 6.81
N ALA A 18 -10.61 5.97 7.74
CA ALA A 18 -9.96 5.65 9.02
C ALA A 18 -8.55 5.05 8.96
N CYS A 19 -7.95 4.90 7.78
CA CYS A 19 -6.50 4.76 7.68
C CYS A 19 -5.84 6.07 8.13
N LYS A 20 -4.79 5.97 8.95
CA LYS A 20 -4.08 7.11 9.55
C LYS A 20 -2.62 7.20 9.15
N ALA A 21 -2.02 6.10 8.73
CA ALA A 21 -0.66 6.05 8.23
C ALA A 21 -0.52 4.85 7.28
N VAL A 22 0.58 4.84 6.53
CA VAL A 22 0.98 3.77 5.62
C VAL A 22 2.49 3.57 5.73
N SER A 23 2.95 2.33 5.57
CA SER A 23 4.36 2.01 5.42
C SER A 23 4.59 0.97 4.34
N LEU A 24 5.78 0.98 3.72
CA LEU A 24 6.22 -0.02 2.76
C LEU A 24 7.37 -0.83 3.38
N GLY A 25 7.34 -2.15 3.19
CA GLY A 25 8.31 -3.06 3.81
C GLY A 25 8.48 -2.79 5.31
N ASP A 26 9.73 -2.72 5.76
CA ASP A 26 10.12 -2.42 7.15
C ASP A 26 9.68 -1.01 7.61
N GLY A 27 9.39 -0.09 6.69
CA GLY A 27 8.68 1.14 6.99
C GLY A 27 9.35 2.04 8.03
N MET A 28 8.68 2.22 9.18
CA MET A 28 9.20 3.03 10.27
C MET A 28 10.40 2.37 10.98
N GLU A 29 10.52 1.05 10.96
CA GLU A 29 11.66 0.34 11.56
C GLU A 29 12.94 0.61 10.78
N ALA A 30 12.85 0.69 9.44
CA ALA A 30 13.96 1.06 8.58
C ALA A 30 14.54 2.45 8.93
N ALA A 31 13.70 3.41 9.33
CA ALA A 31 14.14 4.75 9.73
C ALA A 31 14.90 4.78 11.06
N GLN A 32 14.86 3.70 11.85
CA GLN A 32 15.52 3.60 13.16
C GLN A 32 16.83 2.79 13.11
N ARG A 33 17.21 2.29 11.93
CA ARG A 33 18.35 1.37 11.75
C ARG A 33 19.45 2.00 10.89
N PRO A 34 20.72 1.60 11.08
CA PRO A 34 21.80 2.05 10.21
C PRO A 34 21.62 1.51 8.79
N GLY A 35 22.12 2.24 7.79
CA GLY A 35 21.99 1.85 6.38
C GLY A 35 22.55 0.46 6.05
N SER A 36 23.56 0.00 6.81
CA SER A 36 24.11 -1.36 6.71
C SER A 36 23.11 -2.49 7.01
N GLU A 37 21.95 -2.16 7.58
CA GLU A 37 20.93 -3.12 8.01
C GLU A 37 19.57 -2.95 7.31
N VAL A 38 19.41 -1.89 6.51
CA VAL A 38 18.11 -1.49 5.92
C VAL A 38 18.02 -1.89 4.46
N HIS A 39 19.13 -1.87 3.74
CA HIS A 39 19.13 -2.17 2.31
C HIS A 39 19.06 -3.67 2.06
N ASP A 40 18.50 -4.02 0.92
CA ASP A 40 18.41 -5.39 0.43
C ASP A 40 19.60 -5.66 -0.49
N SER A 41 20.45 -6.61 -0.12
CA SER A 41 21.61 -7.00 -0.92
C SER A 41 21.14 -7.72 -2.19
N PRO A 42 21.58 -7.28 -3.38
CA PRO A 42 21.30 -8.00 -4.61
C PRO A 42 22.12 -9.29 -4.68
N ALA A 43 21.49 -10.37 -5.12
CA ALA A 43 22.10 -11.65 -5.42
C ALA A 43 21.76 -12.08 -6.85
N TYR A 44 22.64 -12.87 -7.46
CA TYR A 44 22.45 -13.38 -8.81
C TYR A 44 22.68 -14.89 -8.82
N ASP A 45 21.68 -15.65 -9.24
CA ASP A 45 21.76 -17.10 -9.38
C ASP A 45 21.26 -17.57 -10.76
N GLY A 46 21.16 -18.89 -10.96
CA GLY A 46 20.69 -19.48 -12.22
C GLY A 46 19.27 -19.09 -12.65
N GLY A 47 18.52 -18.36 -11.82
CA GLY A 47 17.19 -17.80 -12.10
C GLY A 47 17.16 -16.28 -12.34
N GLY A 48 18.28 -15.56 -12.16
CA GLY A 48 18.41 -14.13 -12.41
C GLY A 48 18.73 -13.28 -11.16
N LEU A 49 18.61 -11.95 -11.32
CA LEU A 49 18.80 -10.98 -10.23
C LEU A 49 17.61 -11.03 -9.26
N HIS A 50 17.90 -11.19 -7.98
CA HIS A 50 16.95 -11.07 -6.87
C HIS A 50 17.60 -10.37 -5.68
N HIS A 51 16.85 -10.16 -4.61
CA HIS A 51 17.39 -9.62 -3.36
C HIS A 51 17.35 -10.67 -2.24
N GLU A 52 18.38 -10.72 -1.41
CA GLU A 52 18.47 -11.68 -0.30
C GLU A 52 17.39 -11.45 0.78
N THR A 53 16.89 -10.22 0.86
CA THR A 53 15.83 -9.78 1.77
C THR A 53 14.87 -8.85 1.04
N ASN A 54 13.74 -8.54 1.67
CA ASN A 54 12.72 -7.64 1.12
C ASN A 54 12.30 -6.54 2.12
N ARG A 55 13.27 -5.86 2.72
CA ARG A 55 13.08 -4.77 3.68
C ARG A 55 12.48 -3.52 3.01
N ALA A 56 12.80 -3.30 1.73
CA ALA A 56 12.21 -2.25 0.92
C ALA A 56 10.73 -2.52 0.54
N GLY A 57 10.24 -3.74 0.75
CA GLY A 57 8.85 -4.11 0.44
C GLY A 57 8.54 -4.07 -1.05
N GLY A 58 9.46 -4.55 -1.88
CA GLY A 58 9.28 -4.71 -3.33
C GLY A 58 9.44 -3.43 -4.14
N VAL A 59 9.74 -2.29 -3.50
CA VAL A 59 9.86 -0.99 -4.16
C VAL A 59 11.16 -0.31 -3.80
N THR A 60 12.05 -0.14 -4.78
CA THR A 60 13.33 0.56 -4.62
C THR A 60 13.37 1.75 -5.56
N GLY A 61 13.69 2.95 -5.05
CA GLY A 61 13.78 4.15 -5.89
C GLY A 61 12.47 4.60 -6.54
N GLY A 62 11.32 4.10 -6.07
CA GLY A 62 9.99 4.41 -6.63
C GLY A 62 9.54 3.49 -7.77
N VAL A 63 10.26 2.38 -8.02
CA VAL A 63 9.88 1.35 -8.99
C VAL A 63 9.85 -0.03 -8.34
N SER A 64 9.05 -0.95 -8.89
CA SER A 64 9.04 -2.35 -8.45
C SER A 64 10.39 -3.01 -8.73
N ASN A 65 10.98 -3.68 -7.74
CA ASN A 65 12.32 -4.26 -7.84
C ASN A 65 12.34 -5.77 -8.15
N GLY A 66 11.15 -6.40 -8.28
CA GLY A 66 10.98 -7.83 -8.55
C GLY A 66 10.56 -8.65 -7.32
N GLU A 67 10.80 -8.13 -6.11
CA GLU A 67 10.36 -8.75 -4.87
C GLU A 67 8.87 -8.48 -4.59
N PRO A 68 8.23 -9.23 -3.67
CA PRO A 68 6.85 -8.97 -3.28
C PRO A 68 6.63 -7.53 -2.82
N VAL A 69 5.59 -6.87 -3.35
CA VAL A 69 5.19 -5.55 -2.90
C VAL A 69 4.51 -5.67 -1.53
N VAL A 70 5.11 -5.09 -0.49
CA VAL A 70 4.62 -5.18 0.89
C VAL A 70 4.20 -3.79 1.37
N VAL A 71 2.92 -3.63 1.67
CA VAL A 71 2.33 -2.36 2.13
C VAL A 71 1.48 -2.61 3.38
N HIS A 72 1.68 -1.78 4.40
CA HIS A 72 0.92 -1.82 5.65
C HIS A 72 0.08 -0.56 5.82
N GLY A 73 -1.22 -0.74 6.08
CA GLY A 73 -2.14 0.35 6.45
C GLY A 73 -2.41 0.36 7.95
N PHE A 74 -2.33 1.54 8.57
CA PHE A 74 -2.54 1.71 10.01
C PHE A 74 -3.91 2.30 10.28
N MET A 75 -4.83 1.48 10.76
CA MET A 75 -6.24 1.86 10.89
C MET A 75 -6.59 2.26 12.32
N LYS A 76 -7.25 3.42 12.47
CA LYS A 76 -7.86 3.78 13.76
C LYS A 76 -9.17 3.00 13.97
N PRO A 77 -9.59 2.76 15.22
CA PRO A 77 -10.94 2.29 15.49
C PRO A 77 -11.98 3.26 14.90
N ILE A 78 -12.96 2.72 14.16
CA ILE A 78 -14.01 3.54 13.53
C ILE A 78 -15.22 3.70 14.44
N SER A 79 -15.62 2.62 15.09
CA SER A 79 -16.95 2.53 15.68
C SER A 79 -17.12 3.46 16.87
N THR A 80 -18.24 4.18 16.85
CA THR A 80 -18.70 4.96 17.99
C THR A 80 -18.89 4.03 19.18
N LEU A 81 -18.34 4.40 20.34
CA LEU A 81 -18.38 3.56 21.52
C LEU A 81 -19.79 3.52 22.12
N LEU A 82 -20.20 2.35 22.61
CA LEU A 82 -21.44 2.17 23.40
C LEU A 82 -21.49 3.08 24.63
N LYS A 83 -20.31 3.41 25.19
CA LYS A 83 -20.14 4.50 26.15
C LYS A 83 -19.80 5.76 25.35
N PRO A 84 -20.77 6.66 25.10
CA PRO A 84 -20.57 7.73 24.14
C PRO A 84 -19.53 8.74 24.62
N LEU A 85 -18.69 9.18 23.68
CA LEU A 85 -17.75 10.26 23.91
C LEU A 85 -18.48 11.59 24.10
N LYS A 86 -17.83 12.54 24.77
CA LYS A 86 -18.32 13.92 24.87
C LYS A 86 -18.25 14.57 23.48
N THR A 87 -19.28 15.31 23.11
CA THR A 87 -19.34 16.11 21.88
C THR A 87 -20.09 17.42 22.15
N VAL A 88 -20.43 18.18 21.12
CA VAL A 88 -21.22 19.41 21.18
C VAL A 88 -22.41 19.30 20.25
N ASP A 89 -23.59 19.71 20.70
CA ASP A 89 -24.75 19.89 19.81
C ASP A 89 -24.53 21.16 18.97
N LEU A 90 -24.51 21.02 17.64
CA LEU A 90 -24.21 22.15 16.74
C LEU A 90 -25.32 23.21 16.66
N LYS A 91 -26.56 22.88 17.05
CA LYS A 91 -27.69 23.81 17.09
C LYS A 91 -27.69 24.62 18.38
N THR A 92 -27.55 23.96 19.53
CA THR A 92 -27.60 24.63 20.84
C THR A 92 -26.24 25.15 21.29
N ARG A 93 -25.15 24.61 20.75
CA ARG A 93 -23.75 24.86 21.16
C ARG A 93 -23.43 24.39 22.58
N GLU A 94 -24.25 23.48 23.13
CA GLU A 94 -24.08 22.93 24.48
C GLU A 94 -23.36 21.56 24.48
N PRO A 95 -22.75 21.15 25.60
CA PRO A 95 -22.17 19.82 25.75
C PRO A 95 -23.20 18.71 25.54
N ALA A 96 -22.87 17.74 24.68
CA ALA A 96 -23.70 16.59 24.35
C ALA A 96 -22.89 15.27 24.37
N ARG A 97 -23.55 14.17 24.02
CA ARG A 97 -22.94 12.84 23.85
C ARG A 97 -22.98 12.44 22.38
N ALA A 98 -21.90 11.82 21.90
CA ALA A 98 -21.83 11.34 20.52
C ALA A 98 -22.96 10.35 20.22
N HIS A 99 -23.56 10.45 19.03
CA HIS A 99 -24.54 9.46 18.60
C HIS A 99 -23.85 8.12 18.32
N TYR A 100 -24.54 7.02 18.60
CA TYR A 100 -24.04 5.68 18.34
C TYR A 100 -24.54 5.21 16.98
N GLU A 101 -23.63 5.07 16.02
CA GLU A 101 -23.96 4.79 14.61
C GLU A 101 -23.76 3.32 14.23
N ARG A 102 -22.63 2.73 14.65
CA ARG A 102 -22.27 1.34 14.30
C ARG A 102 -21.73 0.56 15.49
N SER A 103 -21.90 -0.76 15.40
CA SER A 103 -21.59 -1.71 16.48
C SER A 103 -20.40 -2.63 16.22
N ASP A 104 -19.77 -2.56 15.06
CA ASP A 104 -18.59 -3.36 14.75
C ASP A 104 -17.46 -3.09 15.74
N ILE A 105 -16.80 -4.12 16.28
CA ILE A 105 -15.69 -3.95 17.23
C ILE A 105 -14.36 -3.77 16.49
N CYS A 106 -14.19 -4.47 15.37
CA CYS A 106 -12.99 -4.45 14.56
C CYS A 106 -13.35 -4.52 13.07
N VAL A 107 -12.82 -3.57 12.30
CA VAL A 107 -12.99 -3.48 10.85
C VAL A 107 -11.71 -3.83 10.08
N VAL A 108 -10.61 -4.06 10.79
CA VAL A 108 -9.28 -4.30 10.18
C VAL A 108 -9.29 -5.43 9.14
N PRO A 109 -9.96 -6.58 9.36
CA PRO A 109 -10.02 -7.63 8.34
C PRO A 109 -10.71 -7.18 7.05
N ALA A 110 -11.84 -6.48 7.16
CA ALA A 110 -12.56 -5.96 6.00
C ALA A 110 -11.76 -4.86 5.29
N ALA A 111 -11.06 -4.02 6.05
CA ALA A 111 -10.17 -3.00 5.51
C ALA A 111 -8.96 -3.61 4.77
N GLY A 112 -8.51 -4.80 5.16
CA GLY A 112 -7.49 -5.56 4.42
C GLY A 112 -7.92 -5.83 2.98
N VAL A 113 -9.15 -6.30 2.77
CA VAL A 113 -9.73 -6.55 1.43
C VAL A 113 -9.81 -5.24 0.62
N VAL A 114 -10.20 -4.13 1.26
CA VAL A 114 -10.19 -2.82 0.60
C VAL A 114 -8.77 -2.41 0.23
N GLY A 115 -7.79 -2.64 1.11
CA GLY A 115 -6.38 -2.40 0.87
C GLY A 115 -5.85 -3.16 -0.34
N GLU A 116 -6.13 -4.46 -0.43
CA GLU A 116 -5.77 -5.30 -1.58
C GLU A 116 -6.33 -4.73 -2.89
N ALA A 117 -7.61 -4.34 -2.90
CA ALA A 117 -8.24 -3.74 -4.06
C ALA A 117 -7.58 -2.42 -4.46
N MET A 118 -7.26 -1.55 -3.49
CA MET A 118 -6.58 -0.28 -3.75
C MET A 118 -5.16 -0.47 -4.31
N VAL A 119 -4.40 -1.44 -3.78
CA VAL A 119 -3.08 -1.81 -4.31
C VAL A 119 -3.21 -2.36 -5.73
N ALA A 120 -4.18 -3.24 -5.99
CA ALA A 120 -4.41 -3.81 -7.32
C ALA A 120 -4.73 -2.73 -8.36
N LEU A 121 -5.54 -1.72 -8.01
CA LEU A 121 -5.84 -0.59 -8.90
C LEU A 121 -4.59 0.23 -9.25
N VAL A 122 -3.73 0.53 -8.27
CA VAL A 122 -2.47 1.25 -8.50
C VAL A 122 -1.54 0.43 -9.39
N LEU A 123 -1.36 -0.86 -9.10
CA LEU A 123 -0.49 -1.73 -9.90
C LEU A 123 -1.02 -1.93 -11.32
N ALA A 124 -2.34 -2.05 -11.50
CA ALA A 124 -2.94 -2.11 -12.83
C ALA A 124 -2.71 -0.81 -13.61
N GLY A 125 -2.84 0.36 -12.97
CA GLY A 125 -2.52 1.64 -13.57
C GLY A 125 -1.05 1.73 -14.01
N ALA A 126 -0.12 1.34 -13.14
CA ALA A 126 1.31 1.33 -13.46
C ALA A 126 1.67 0.33 -14.57
N LEU A 127 0.99 -0.83 -14.61
CA LEU A 127 1.14 -1.83 -15.66
C LEU A 127 0.70 -1.27 -17.02
N LEU A 128 -0.49 -0.66 -17.07
CA LEU A 128 -1.03 -0.07 -18.29
C LEU A 128 -0.19 1.11 -18.78
N GLU A 129 0.29 1.97 -17.89
CA GLU A 129 1.19 3.08 -18.23
C GLU A 129 2.50 2.57 -18.85
N LYS A 130 3.08 1.50 -18.30
CA LYS A 130 4.37 0.97 -18.77
C LYS A 130 4.26 0.20 -20.09
N PHE A 131 3.21 -0.59 -20.26
CA PHE A 131 3.11 -1.57 -21.35
C PHE A 131 2.06 -1.23 -22.41
N GLY A 132 1.11 -0.35 -22.10
CA GLY A 132 0.04 0.06 -22.99
C GLY A 132 -0.85 -1.10 -23.47
N GLY A 133 -1.51 -0.85 -24.60
CA GLY A 133 -2.37 -1.81 -25.30
C GLY A 133 -3.86 -1.59 -25.06
N ASP A 134 -4.64 -1.74 -26.13
CA ASP A 134 -6.09 -1.50 -26.11
C ASP A 134 -6.89 -2.80 -25.87
N SER A 135 -6.18 -3.94 -25.74
CA SER A 135 -6.76 -5.24 -25.41
C SER A 135 -5.85 -6.04 -24.49
N VAL A 136 -6.43 -6.95 -23.70
CA VAL A 136 -5.68 -7.85 -22.81
C VAL A 136 -4.65 -8.68 -23.59
N ALA A 137 -4.99 -9.12 -24.80
CA ALA A 137 -4.07 -9.86 -25.65
C ALA A 137 -2.86 -9.02 -26.08
N GLU A 138 -3.04 -7.74 -26.37
CA GLU A 138 -1.95 -6.84 -26.70
C GLU A 138 -1.06 -6.53 -25.49
N LEU A 139 -1.68 -6.15 -24.36
CA LEU A 139 -0.96 -5.93 -23.11
C LEU A 139 -0.10 -7.15 -22.75
N ARG A 140 -0.66 -8.36 -22.86
CA ARG A 140 0.06 -9.61 -22.59
C ARG A 140 1.28 -9.76 -23.50
N ARG A 141 1.15 -9.56 -24.81
CA ARG A 141 2.28 -9.64 -25.74
C ARG A 141 3.40 -8.66 -25.37
N ASN A 142 3.04 -7.43 -24.99
CA ASN A 142 4.00 -6.40 -24.61
C ASN A 142 4.75 -6.77 -23.32
N VAL A 143 4.03 -7.28 -22.31
CA VAL A 143 4.60 -7.76 -21.05
C VAL A 143 5.53 -8.95 -21.29
N GLU A 144 5.09 -9.97 -22.05
CA GLU A 144 5.89 -11.16 -22.35
C GLU A 144 7.16 -10.80 -23.14
N GLY A 145 7.04 -9.91 -24.12
CA GLY A 145 8.18 -9.40 -24.89
C GLY A 145 9.19 -8.65 -24.02
N TYR A 146 8.73 -7.89 -23.02
CA TYR A 146 9.61 -7.25 -22.04
C TYR A 146 10.30 -8.29 -21.15
N LEU A 147 9.56 -9.26 -20.60
CA LEU A 147 10.12 -10.30 -19.74
C LEU A 147 11.16 -11.16 -20.48
N ALA A 148 10.93 -11.47 -21.76
CA ALA A 148 11.89 -12.19 -22.58
C ALA A 148 13.22 -11.43 -22.74
N LYS A 149 13.17 -10.10 -22.90
CA LYS A 149 14.38 -9.25 -22.99
C LYS A 149 15.12 -9.13 -21.66
N VAL A 150 14.41 -9.07 -20.54
CA VAL A 150 15.02 -8.96 -19.20
C VAL A 150 15.69 -10.27 -18.78
N ARG A 151 15.18 -11.42 -19.24
CA ARG A 151 15.72 -12.75 -18.93
C ARG A 151 16.83 -13.22 -19.88
N ALA A 152 17.03 -12.54 -21.00
CA ALA A 152 18.07 -12.85 -21.99
C ALA A 152 19.41 -12.23 -21.58
#